data_AF-A0A2H0D6L4-F1
#
_entry.id   AF-A0A2H0D6L4-F1
#
_cell.length_a   1.000
_cell.length_b   1.000
_cell.length_c   1.000
_cell.angle_alpha   90.00
_cell.angle_beta   90.00
_cell.angle_gamma   90.00
#
_symmetry.space_group_name_H-M   'P 1'
#
loop_
_entity.id
_entity.type
_entity.pdbx_description
1 polymer ?
#
loop_
_entity_poly.entity_id
_entity_poly.type
_entity_poly.pdbx_seq_one_letter_code
_entity_poly.pdbx_strand_id
1 'polypeptide(L)'
;MIKNSTDFLKKNIFRANDDFLTANFWLRFSCETKSERELVDFYLNLITERKTNYRTDFIVARFLYEGNLSDKIIYRTGGGIALSGNYNGVVIQNSYHKIFGIRKVDLKYEENKTQFGAFYFSMKYKFYSGGRFVFRSSTSLSYLTGNGPSFFEYGASAVFNPYILTPRYQVRLHIGDITYYKKSPELSPFFAGGFLWALITTIRFFDFVNTSVWVTGNQYGIDDQNHFGIAFGFGGTSQVPLNIDDIKFP
;
A
#
# COMPACT_ATOMS: atom_id res chain seq x y z
N MET A 1 25.36 -8.74 -30.65
CA MET A 1 26.29 -8.35 -29.56
C MET A 1 25.58 -7.27 -28.75
N ILE A 2 25.00 -7.64 -27.60
CA ILE A 2 24.16 -6.75 -26.78
C ILE A 2 25.12 -5.81 -26.02
N LYS A 3 25.25 -4.57 -26.49
CA LYS A 3 25.87 -3.50 -25.71
C LYS A 3 24.84 -3.02 -24.68
N ASN A 4 25.15 -3.26 -23.41
CA ASN A 4 24.52 -2.71 -22.20
C ASN A 4 23.06 -3.13 -21.93
N SER A 5 22.91 -4.11 -21.04
CA SER A 5 21.64 -4.46 -20.37
C SER A 5 21.01 -3.30 -19.58
N THR A 6 21.80 -2.27 -19.26
CA THR A 6 21.34 -1.03 -18.59
C THR A 6 20.57 -0.08 -19.50
N ASP A 7 20.71 -0.18 -20.82
CA ASP A 7 20.00 0.70 -21.77
C ASP A 7 18.60 0.18 -22.13
N PHE A 8 18.33 -1.11 -21.93
CA PHE A 8 16.99 -1.68 -22.14
C PHE A 8 16.02 -1.30 -21.01
N LEU A 9 16.52 -1.21 -19.76
CA LEU A 9 15.74 -0.74 -18.61
C LEU A 9 15.49 0.77 -18.64
N LYS A 10 16.32 1.55 -19.35
CA LYS A 10 16.22 3.01 -19.37
C LYS A 10 15.25 3.59 -20.40
N LYS A 11 14.82 2.82 -21.40
CA LYS A 11 14.20 3.39 -22.60
C LYS A 11 12.67 3.58 -22.55
N ASN A 12 12.00 3.14 -21.47
CA ASN A 12 10.57 3.39 -21.24
C ASN A 12 10.30 4.14 -19.91
N ILE A 13 11.31 4.80 -19.35
CA ILE A 13 11.17 5.58 -18.12
C ILE A 13 10.39 6.86 -18.43
N PHE A 14 9.08 6.83 -18.19
CA PHE A 14 8.32 8.05 -17.98
C PHE A 14 8.92 8.75 -16.75
N ARG A 15 9.74 9.78 -16.98
CA ARG A 15 10.30 10.61 -15.92
C ARG A 15 9.16 11.32 -15.16
N ALA A 16 8.86 10.80 -14.00
CA ALA A 16 7.94 11.37 -13.03
C ALA A 16 8.57 12.61 -12.37
N ASN A 17 8.37 13.78 -12.99
CA ASN A 17 8.57 15.07 -12.31
C ASN A 17 7.29 15.43 -11.54
N ASP A 18 7.43 15.56 -10.21
CA ASP A 18 6.53 16.16 -9.20
C ASP A 18 5.20 15.48 -8.80
N ASP A 19 5.11 15.18 -7.49
CA ASP A 19 3.95 15.08 -6.58
C ASP A 19 2.69 14.33 -7.06
N PHE A 20 2.76 13.00 -7.26
CA PHE A 20 1.65 12.19 -7.78
C PHE A 20 0.62 11.71 -6.73
N LEU A 21 1.11 11.23 -5.58
CA LEU A 21 0.28 10.91 -4.43
C LEU A 21 0.89 11.61 -3.22
N THR A 22 0.25 12.69 -2.78
CA THR A 22 0.88 13.58 -1.80
C THR A 22 0.69 13.09 -0.36
N ALA A 23 -0.37 12.32 -0.11
CA ALA A 23 -0.64 11.75 1.20
C ALA A 23 -1.54 10.51 1.09
N ASN A 24 -1.23 9.50 1.89
CA ASN A 24 -2.11 8.37 2.17
C ASN A 24 -2.37 8.33 3.68
N PHE A 25 -3.63 8.19 4.05
CA PHE A 25 -4.05 7.90 5.41
C PHE A 25 -4.77 6.57 5.41
N TRP A 26 -4.41 5.71 6.34
CA TRP A 26 -5.01 4.40 6.50
C TRP A 26 -5.37 4.17 7.97
N LEU A 27 -6.64 3.84 8.18
CA LEU A 27 -7.19 3.46 9.48
C LEU A 27 -7.79 2.05 9.36
N ARG A 28 -7.36 1.14 10.23
CA ARG A 28 -7.88 -0.22 10.30
C ARG A 28 -8.42 -0.54 11.68
N PHE A 29 -9.60 -1.12 11.69
CA PHE A 29 -10.14 -1.83 12.86
C PHE A 29 -10.09 -3.32 12.58
N SER A 30 -9.85 -4.12 13.62
CA SER A 30 -9.87 -5.57 13.48
C SER A 30 -10.41 -6.27 14.71
N CYS A 31 -11.24 -7.28 14.48
CA CYS A 31 -11.67 -8.25 15.47
C CYS A 31 -10.99 -9.59 15.16
N GLU A 32 -10.39 -10.24 16.16
CA GLU A 32 -9.60 -11.45 15.95
C GLU A 32 -10.07 -12.59 16.86
N THR A 33 -10.21 -13.77 16.26
CA THR A 33 -10.33 -15.06 16.94
C THR A 33 -9.03 -15.86 16.73
N LYS A 34 -8.93 -17.08 17.27
CA LYS A 34 -7.69 -17.87 17.19
C LYS A 34 -7.18 -18.15 15.77
N SER A 35 -8.06 -18.19 14.76
CA SER A 35 -7.72 -18.61 13.39
C SER A 35 -8.17 -17.62 12.31
N GLU A 36 -8.96 -16.61 12.68
CA GLU A 36 -9.69 -15.77 11.74
C GLU A 36 -9.72 -14.33 12.23
N ARG A 37 -9.70 -13.40 11.28
CA ARG A 37 -9.69 -11.98 11.57
C ARG A 37 -10.61 -11.23 10.62
N GLU A 38 -11.53 -10.48 11.21
CA GLU A 38 -12.37 -9.54 10.49
C GLU A 38 -11.71 -8.17 10.54
N LEU A 39 -11.65 -7.49 9.40
CA LEU A 39 -10.96 -6.23 9.20
C LEU A 39 -11.92 -5.21 8.59
N VAL A 40 -11.90 -3.99 9.13
CA VAL A 40 -12.54 -2.83 8.51
C VAL A 40 -11.46 -1.82 8.19
N ASP A 41 -11.28 -1.54 6.91
CA ASP A 41 -10.29 -0.61 6.40
C ASP A 41 -10.92 0.66 5.89
N PHE A 42 -10.32 1.79 6.24
CA PHE A 42 -10.58 3.11 5.66
C PHE A 42 -9.28 3.69 5.11
N TYR A 43 -9.26 3.97 3.81
CA TYR A 43 -8.17 4.65 3.13
C TYR A 43 -8.64 6.01 2.64
N LEU A 44 -7.78 7.02 2.79
CA LEU A 44 -7.88 8.30 2.10
C LEU A 44 -6.56 8.51 1.36
N ASN A 45 -6.62 8.55 0.04
CA ASN A 45 -5.48 8.88 -0.81
C ASN A 45 -5.74 10.25 -1.46
N LEU A 46 -4.77 11.15 -1.32
CA LEU A 46 -4.81 12.44 -1.98
C LEU A 46 -3.91 12.35 -3.22
N ILE A 47 -4.53 12.32 -4.40
CA ILE A 47 -3.84 12.23 -5.68
C ILE A 47 -3.78 13.66 -6.23
N THR A 48 -2.58 14.12 -6.55
CA THR A 48 -2.34 15.41 -7.20
C THR A 48 -1.43 15.19 -8.38
N GLU A 49 -1.53 16.00 -9.43
CA GLU A 49 -0.50 16.07 -10.46
C GLU A 49 -0.45 17.50 -10.99
N ARG A 50 0.70 18.14 -10.85
CA ARG A 50 0.85 19.55 -11.29
C ARG A 50 0.87 19.68 -12.81
N LYS A 51 1.39 18.70 -13.54
CA LYS A 51 1.55 18.76 -15.01
C LYS A 51 0.22 18.76 -15.74
N THR A 52 -0.70 17.88 -15.35
CA THR A 52 -2.03 17.77 -15.93
C THR A 52 -3.06 18.63 -15.20
N ASN A 53 -2.64 19.35 -14.15
CA ASN A 53 -3.51 20.10 -13.25
C ASN A 53 -4.65 19.22 -12.70
N TYR A 54 -4.29 18.00 -12.29
CA TYR A 54 -5.22 17.00 -11.81
C TYR A 54 -5.19 16.91 -10.29
N ARG A 55 -6.37 16.75 -9.68
CA ARG A 55 -6.51 16.48 -8.24
C ARG A 55 -7.80 15.72 -7.98
N THR A 56 -7.69 14.66 -7.19
CA THR A 56 -8.84 13.90 -6.72
C THR A 56 -8.56 13.32 -5.34
N ASP A 57 -9.58 13.24 -4.50
CA ASP A 57 -9.50 12.51 -3.24
C ASP A 57 -10.11 11.12 -3.47
N PHE A 58 -9.35 10.08 -3.14
CA PHE A 58 -9.77 8.70 -3.30
C PHE A 58 -9.99 8.05 -1.94
N ILE A 59 -11.25 7.82 -1.59
CA ILE A 59 -11.67 7.24 -0.31
C ILE A 59 -12.08 5.79 -0.54
N VAL A 60 -11.54 4.85 0.24
CA VAL A 60 -11.95 3.45 0.16
C VAL A 60 -12.34 2.95 1.54
N ALA A 61 -13.53 2.38 1.66
CA ALA A 61 -13.98 1.65 2.84
C ALA A 61 -14.17 0.17 2.48
N ARG A 62 -13.51 -0.75 3.19
CA ARG A 62 -13.57 -2.19 2.91
C ARG A 62 -13.82 -3.02 4.16
N PHE A 63 -14.58 -4.08 4.00
CA PHE A 63 -14.69 -5.18 4.94
C PHE A 63 -13.90 -6.36 4.38
N LEU A 64 -12.88 -6.80 5.11
CA LEU A 64 -12.02 -7.91 4.72
C LEU A 64 -12.09 -9.00 5.78
N TYR A 65 -12.00 -10.23 5.32
CA TYR A 65 -11.84 -11.42 6.14
C TYR A 65 -10.46 -12.02 5.85
N GLU A 66 -9.70 -12.30 6.90
CA GLU A 66 -8.41 -13.00 6.84
C GLU A 66 -8.52 -14.32 7.59
N GLY A 67 -8.10 -15.40 6.94
CA GLY A 67 -8.17 -16.76 7.48
C GLY A 67 -6.97 -17.61 7.10
N ASN A 68 -6.86 -18.76 7.74
CA ASN A 68 -5.82 -19.75 7.47
C ASN A 68 -6.44 -20.97 6.78
N LEU A 69 -6.01 -21.28 5.54
CA LEU A 69 -6.38 -22.55 4.88
C LEU A 69 -5.53 -23.72 5.40
N SER A 70 -4.32 -23.42 5.86
CA SER A 70 -3.40 -24.35 6.52
C SER A 70 -2.40 -23.57 7.36
N ASP A 71 -1.51 -24.26 8.09
CA ASP A 71 -0.38 -23.63 8.79
C ASP A 71 0.57 -22.87 7.85
N LYS A 72 0.50 -23.15 6.54
CA LYS A 72 1.32 -22.53 5.50
C LYS A 72 0.58 -21.49 4.66
N ILE A 73 -0.75 -21.50 4.62
CA ILE A 73 -1.52 -20.65 3.70
C ILE A 73 -2.41 -19.70 4.48
N ILE A 74 -2.17 -18.41 4.28
CA ILE A 74 -3.03 -17.31 4.77
C ILE A 74 -3.72 -16.71 3.55
N TYR A 75 -5.03 -16.49 3.64
CA TYR A 75 -5.76 -15.76 2.62
C TYR A 75 -6.45 -14.55 3.25
N ARG A 76 -6.68 -13.53 2.43
CA ARG A 76 -7.52 -12.39 2.78
C ARG A 76 -8.42 -12.08 1.61
N THR A 77 -9.70 -11.90 1.86
CA THR A 77 -10.69 -11.61 0.82
C THR A 77 -11.74 -10.64 1.35
N GLY A 78 -12.40 -9.89 0.48
CA GLY A 78 -13.51 -9.06 0.88
C GLY A 78 -13.86 -8.01 -0.16
N GLY A 79 -14.63 -7.02 0.27
CA GLY A 79 -15.06 -5.97 -0.61
C GLY A 79 -15.58 -4.74 0.13
N GLY A 80 -16.02 -3.76 -0.63
CA GLY A 80 -16.53 -2.52 -0.09
C GLY A 80 -16.80 -1.49 -1.17
N ILE A 81 -16.60 -0.23 -0.81
CA ILE A 81 -16.88 0.92 -1.67
C ILE A 81 -15.65 1.79 -1.82
N ALA A 82 -15.48 2.34 -3.01
CA ALA A 82 -14.50 3.38 -3.30
C ALA A 82 -15.21 4.62 -3.84
N LEU A 83 -14.73 5.79 -3.46
CA LEU A 83 -15.24 7.09 -3.88
C LEU A 83 -14.07 7.88 -4.47
N SER A 84 -14.30 8.58 -5.58
CA SER A 84 -13.36 9.59 -6.09
C SER A 84 -14.05 10.94 -6.25
N GLY A 85 -13.28 12.02 -6.17
CA GLY A 85 -13.74 13.40 -6.39
C GLY A 85 -13.28 14.36 -5.30
N ASN A 86 -13.97 15.49 -5.14
CA ASN A 86 -13.64 16.49 -4.13
C ASN A 86 -14.29 16.20 -2.77
N TYR A 87 -13.47 15.77 -1.81
CA TYR A 87 -13.83 15.52 -0.42
C TYR A 87 -13.01 16.40 0.55
N ASN A 88 -12.57 17.58 0.09
CA ASN A 88 -11.80 18.56 0.85
C ASN A 88 -10.40 18.08 1.31
N GLY A 89 -9.79 17.10 0.64
CA GLY A 89 -8.41 16.67 0.88
C GLY A 89 -7.39 17.81 0.79
N VAL A 90 -7.66 18.79 -0.08
CA VAL A 90 -7.67 20.22 0.24
C VAL A 90 -6.90 20.66 1.48
N VAL A 91 -7.73 20.71 2.51
CA VAL A 91 -7.44 21.22 3.84
C VAL A 91 -6.41 20.34 4.51
N ILE A 92 -6.50 19.02 4.35
CA ILE A 92 -5.59 18.05 4.98
C ILE A 92 -4.17 18.23 4.44
N GLN A 93 -4.00 18.18 3.11
CA GLN A 93 -2.70 18.38 2.46
C GLN A 93 -2.09 19.73 2.81
N ASN A 94 -2.86 20.82 2.68
CA ASN A 94 -2.35 22.16 2.94
C ASN A 94 -2.12 22.45 4.43
N SER A 95 -2.82 21.76 5.34
CA SER A 95 -2.52 21.83 6.78
C SER A 95 -1.20 21.14 7.09
N TYR A 96 -0.96 19.96 6.51
CA TYR A 96 0.34 19.29 6.61
C TYR A 96 1.46 20.19 6.06
N HIS A 97 1.28 20.74 4.86
CA HIS A 97 2.26 21.64 4.26
C HIS A 97 2.55 22.85 5.16
N LYS A 98 1.52 23.43 5.78
CA LYS A 98 1.67 24.55 6.73
C LYS A 98 2.51 24.17 7.95
N ILE A 99 2.29 22.99 8.54
CA ILE A 99 3.03 22.52 9.73
C ILE A 99 4.53 22.39 9.41
N PHE A 100 4.87 21.91 8.22
CA PHE A 100 6.26 21.66 7.82
C PHE A 100 6.89 22.79 6.99
N GLY A 101 6.22 23.95 6.87
CA GLY A 101 6.73 25.10 6.11
C GLY A 101 6.81 24.88 4.59
N ILE A 102 6.07 23.91 4.06
CA ILE A 102 6.00 23.58 2.63
C ILE A 102 4.98 24.52 1.94
N ARG A 103 5.24 24.88 0.68
CA ARG A 103 4.30 25.69 -0.12
C ARG A 103 2.98 24.96 -0.33
N LYS A 104 1.87 25.69 -0.25
CA LYS A 104 0.54 25.15 -0.54
C LYS A 104 0.43 24.66 -1.98
N VAL A 105 -0.36 23.62 -2.18
CA VAL A 105 -0.72 23.13 -3.51
C VAL A 105 -2.09 23.71 -3.88
N ASP A 106 -2.11 24.48 -4.96
CA ASP A 106 -3.31 25.10 -5.52
C ASP A 106 -3.58 24.50 -6.90
N LEU A 107 -4.36 23.43 -6.92
CA LEU A 107 -4.76 22.67 -8.12
C LEU A 107 -6.27 22.50 -8.11
N LYS A 108 -6.89 22.52 -9.30
CA LYS A 108 -8.33 22.31 -9.44
C LYS A 108 -8.69 20.85 -9.17
N TYR A 109 -9.81 20.64 -8.50
CA TYR A 109 -10.39 19.32 -8.31
C TYR A 109 -11.08 18.80 -9.56
N GLU A 110 -11.06 17.49 -9.73
CA GLU A 110 -12.03 16.79 -10.56
C GLU A 110 -13.45 17.08 -10.03
N GLU A 111 -14.30 17.64 -10.90
CA GLU A 111 -15.63 18.13 -10.49
C GLU A 111 -16.62 16.98 -10.21
N ASN A 112 -16.41 15.81 -10.83
CA ASN A 112 -17.33 14.69 -10.74
C ASN A 112 -16.97 13.76 -9.57
N LYS A 113 -17.92 13.62 -8.64
CA LYS A 113 -17.86 12.56 -7.63
C LYS A 113 -18.32 11.25 -8.24
N THR A 114 -17.56 10.19 -8.05
CA THR A 114 -17.90 8.86 -8.55
C THR A 114 -17.83 7.82 -7.44
N GLN A 115 -18.59 6.74 -7.59
CA GLN A 115 -18.67 5.66 -6.63
C GLN A 115 -18.48 4.31 -7.34
N PHE A 116 -17.70 3.43 -6.71
CA PHE A 116 -17.33 2.13 -7.26
C PHE A 116 -17.46 1.05 -6.20
N GLY A 117 -17.79 -0.17 -6.61
CA GLY A 117 -17.57 -1.35 -5.78
C GLY A 117 -16.08 -1.68 -5.76
N ALA A 118 -15.59 -2.14 -4.62
CA ALA A 118 -14.22 -2.59 -4.42
C ALA A 118 -14.21 -4.06 -4.02
N PHE A 119 -13.32 -4.83 -4.63
CA PHE A 119 -13.08 -6.24 -4.33
C PHE A 119 -11.60 -6.45 -4.09
N TYR A 120 -11.27 -7.23 -3.07
CA TYR A 120 -9.91 -7.51 -2.70
C TYR A 120 -9.72 -8.99 -2.45
N PHE A 121 -8.61 -9.53 -2.94
CA PHE A 121 -8.17 -10.88 -2.67
C PHE A 121 -6.65 -10.90 -2.50
N SER A 122 -6.15 -11.68 -1.56
CA SER A 122 -4.73 -12.01 -1.45
C SER A 122 -4.53 -13.39 -0.86
N MET A 123 -3.42 -14.01 -1.24
CA MET A 123 -3.00 -15.30 -0.72
C MET A 123 -1.50 -15.30 -0.48
N LYS A 124 -1.08 -15.84 0.66
CA LYS A 124 0.32 -15.95 1.07
C LYS A 124 0.65 -17.39 1.40
N TYR A 125 1.72 -17.91 0.81
CA TYR A 125 2.23 -19.26 1.06
C TYR A 125 3.58 -19.22 1.75
N LYS A 126 3.65 -19.79 2.95
CA LYS A 126 4.87 -19.94 3.76
C LYS A 126 5.60 -21.21 3.33
N PHE A 127 6.60 -21.04 2.47
CA PHE A 127 7.43 -22.16 1.99
C PHE A 127 8.60 -22.50 2.93
N TYR A 128 9.01 -21.57 3.80
CA TYR A 128 10.05 -21.82 4.79
C TYR A 128 9.79 -21.05 6.09
N SER A 129 10.05 -21.73 7.21
CA SER A 129 10.03 -21.15 8.55
C SER A 129 11.09 -21.86 9.40
N GLY A 130 12.16 -21.17 9.77
CA GLY A 130 13.26 -21.78 10.51
C GLY A 130 14.14 -20.73 11.18
N GLY A 131 14.48 -20.98 12.46
CA GLY A 131 15.26 -20.06 13.27
C GLY A 131 14.62 -18.67 13.35
N ARG A 132 15.32 -17.65 12.84
CA ARG A 132 14.89 -16.24 12.85
C ARG A 132 14.15 -15.80 11.59
N PHE A 133 14.01 -16.68 10.60
CA PHE A 133 13.56 -16.31 9.26
C PHE A 133 12.25 -17.02 8.87
N VAL A 134 11.38 -16.27 8.21
CA VAL A 134 10.19 -16.78 7.55
C VAL A 134 10.16 -16.25 6.12
N PHE A 135 10.03 -17.14 5.14
CA PHE A 135 9.88 -16.76 3.74
C PHE A 135 8.48 -17.12 3.24
N ARG A 136 7.89 -16.20 2.48
CA ARG A 136 6.56 -16.36 1.90
C ARG A 136 6.56 -15.94 0.44
N SER A 137 5.80 -16.64 -0.39
CA SER A 137 5.30 -16.08 -1.65
C SER A 137 3.92 -15.46 -1.41
N SER A 138 3.56 -14.50 -2.26
CA SER A 138 2.29 -13.80 -2.18
C SER A 138 1.72 -13.51 -3.56
N THR A 139 0.40 -13.55 -3.67
CA THR A 139 -0.34 -12.96 -4.77
C THR A 139 -1.47 -12.10 -4.21
N SER A 140 -1.75 -10.97 -4.86
CA SER A 140 -2.83 -10.08 -4.47
C SER A 140 -3.53 -9.51 -5.70
N LEU A 141 -4.81 -9.20 -5.55
CA LEU A 141 -5.68 -8.63 -6.55
C LEU A 141 -6.57 -7.61 -5.86
N SER A 142 -6.62 -6.40 -6.41
CA SER A 142 -7.66 -5.42 -6.12
C SER A 142 -8.38 -5.02 -7.38
N TYR A 143 -9.71 -5.04 -7.32
CA TYR A 143 -10.57 -4.73 -8.44
C TYR A 143 -11.63 -3.71 -8.05
N LEU A 144 -11.69 -2.62 -8.80
CA LEU A 144 -12.70 -1.58 -8.66
C LEU A 144 -13.68 -1.65 -9.83
N THR A 145 -14.99 -1.56 -9.60
CA THR A 145 -15.98 -1.74 -10.67
C THR A 145 -16.02 -0.60 -11.69
N GLY A 146 -15.52 0.59 -11.36
CA GLY A 146 -15.42 1.71 -12.29
C GLY A 146 -14.00 2.19 -12.49
N ASN A 147 -13.84 3.51 -12.66
CA ASN A 147 -12.66 4.14 -13.24
C ASN A 147 -11.45 4.25 -12.30
N GLY A 148 -11.49 3.68 -11.10
CA GLY A 148 -10.36 3.66 -10.18
C GLY A 148 -9.27 2.64 -10.56
N PRO A 149 -8.07 2.75 -9.95
CA PRO A 149 -6.96 1.86 -10.24
C PRO A 149 -7.22 0.47 -9.66
N SER A 150 -7.20 -0.54 -10.52
CA SER A 150 -7.20 -1.95 -10.11
C SER A 150 -5.79 -2.52 -10.31
N PHE A 151 -5.39 -3.51 -9.54
CA PHE A 151 -4.06 -4.11 -9.69
C PHE A 151 -4.05 -5.61 -9.44
N PHE A 152 -3.07 -6.27 -10.04
CA PHE A 152 -2.65 -7.61 -9.69
C PHE A 152 -1.16 -7.59 -9.33
N GLU A 153 -0.79 -8.42 -8.38
CA GLU A 153 0.58 -8.53 -7.92
C GLU A 153 0.94 -9.98 -7.61
N TYR A 154 2.21 -10.29 -7.82
CA TYR A 154 2.86 -11.46 -7.24
C TYR A 154 4.22 -11.07 -6.66
N GLY A 155 4.65 -11.77 -5.63
CA GLY A 155 5.91 -11.44 -4.98
C GLY A 155 6.35 -12.46 -3.93
N ALA A 156 7.40 -12.08 -3.22
CA ALA A 156 7.97 -12.82 -2.11
C ALA A 156 8.36 -11.87 -0.98
N SER A 157 8.24 -12.36 0.25
CA SER A 157 8.68 -11.64 1.44
C SER A 157 9.57 -12.49 2.32
N ALA A 158 10.57 -11.84 2.91
CA ALA A 158 11.44 -12.39 3.93
C ALA A 158 11.21 -11.62 5.23
N VAL A 159 10.95 -12.35 6.32
CA VAL A 159 10.75 -11.77 7.65
C VAL A 159 11.86 -12.25 8.56
N PHE A 160 12.57 -11.32 9.16
CA PHE A 160 13.58 -11.55 10.18
C PHE A 160 13.08 -11.12 11.56
N ASN A 161 13.08 -12.06 12.50
CA ASN A 161 12.74 -11.84 13.90
C ASN A 161 13.98 -12.10 14.77
N PRO A 162 14.75 -11.06 15.16
CA PRO A 162 15.84 -11.23 16.12
C PRO A 162 15.32 -11.78 17.46
N TYR A 163 16.16 -12.57 18.16
CA TYR A 163 15.76 -13.22 19.41
C TYR A 163 15.37 -12.19 20.49
N ILE A 164 14.18 -12.45 21.06
CA ILE A 164 13.68 -12.20 22.41
C ILE A 164 14.54 -11.28 23.29
N LEU A 165 14.42 -9.97 23.08
CA LEU A 165 14.35 -9.00 24.17
C LEU A 165 13.18 -8.07 23.85
N THR A 166 12.50 -7.58 24.88
CA THR A 166 11.62 -6.42 24.75
C THR A 166 12.49 -5.17 24.67
N PRO A 167 12.27 -4.28 23.69
CA PRO A 167 11.22 -4.30 22.68
C PRO A 167 11.46 -5.36 21.57
N ARG A 168 10.39 -6.03 21.11
CA ARG A 168 10.51 -7.04 20.04
C ARG A 168 10.66 -6.32 18.70
N TYR A 169 11.68 -6.71 17.94
CA TYR A 169 11.96 -6.16 16.61
C TYR A 169 11.55 -7.14 15.52
N GLN A 170 11.08 -6.62 14.39
CA GLN A 170 10.90 -7.37 13.15
C GLN A 170 11.36 -6.52 11.97
N VAL A 171 12.09 -7.14 11.05
CA VAL A 171 12.42 -6.56 9.74
C VAL A 171 11.76 -7.42 8.67
N ARG A 172 11.08 -6.77 7.72
CA ARG A 172 10.46 -7.43 6.58
C ARG A 172 10.95 -6.79 5.30
N LEU A 173 11.46 -7.63 4.41
CA LEU A 173 11.72 -7.29 3.02
C LEU A 173 10.61 -7.91 2.17
N HIS A 174 10.09 -7.14 1.22
CA HIS A 174 9.18 -7.62 0.18
C HIS A 174 9.72 -7.21 -1.18
N ILE A 175 9.60 -8.11 -2.15
CA ILE A 175 9.88 -7.87 -3.56
C ILE A 175 8.78 -8.51 -4.40
N GLY A 176 8.46 -7.95 -5.55
CA GLY A 176 7.46 -8.51 -6.45
C GLY A 176 7.26 -7.65 -7.68
N ASP A 177 6.37 -8.08 -8.55
CA ASP A 177 5.90 -7.26 -9.65
C ASP A 177 4.43 -6.92 -9.41
N ILE A 178 4.11 -5.65 -9.62
CA ILE A 178 2.74 -5.14 -9.60
C ILE A 178 2.36 -4.72 -11.01
N THR A 179 1.13 -5.01 -11.41
CA THR A 179 0.54 -4.58 -12.67
C THR A 179 -0.77 -3.89 -12.39
N TYR A 180 -0.85 -2.61 -12.72
CA TYR A 180 -2.09 -1.86 -12.65
C TYR A 180 -2.88 -1.95 -13.97
N TYR A 181 -4.17 -2.18 -13.84
CA TYR A 181 -5.11 -2.15 -14.96
C TYR A 181 -5.65 -0.73 -15.11
N LYS A 182 -5.35 -0.12 -16.26
CA LYS A 182 -5.80 1.23 -16.60
C LYS A 182 -7.30 1.20 -16.91
N LYS A 183 -8.11 1.90 -16.11
CA LYS A 183 -9.55 2.04 -16.34
C LYS A 183 -9.98 3.46 -16.72
N SER A 184 -9.21 4.49 -16.38
CA SER A 184 -9.43 5.85 -16.87
C SER A 184 -8.17 6.45 -17.52
N PRO A 185 -8.32 7.25 -18.60
CA PRO A 185 -7.20 7.99 -19.18
C PRO A 185 -6.51 8.92 -18.19
N GLU A 186 -7.26 9.51 -17.26
CA GLU A 186 -6.79 10.47 -16.27
C GLU A 186 -5.91 9.81 -15.21
N LEU A 187 -6.25 8.59 -14.77
CA LEU A 187 -5.44 7.86 -13.78
C LEU A 187 -4.33 7.02 -14.41
N SER A 188 -4.41 6.79 -15.72
CA SER A 188 -3.45 5.97 -16.46
C SER A 188 -1.97 6.42 -16.38
N PRO A 189 -1.63 7.71 -16.20
CA PRO A 189 -0.25 8.13 -15.99
C PRO A 189 0.26 7.83 -14.57
N PHE A 190 -0.65 7.63 -13.61
CA PHE A 190 -0.31 7.44 -12.18
C PHE A 190 -0.07 5.99 -11.80
N PHE A 191 -0.57 5.07 -12.60
CA PHE A 191 -0.57 3.65 -12.29
C PHE A 191 -0.02 2.85 -13.47
N ALA A 192 1.17 2.27 -13.26
CA ALA A 192 1.88 1.46 -14.26
C ALA A 192 2.31 0.11 -13.68
N GLY A 193 2.74 -0.82 -14.55
CA GLY A 193 3.32 -2.07 -14.08
C GLY A 193 4.82 -1.92 -13.83
N GLY A 194 5.35 -2.62 -12.83
CA GLY A 194 6.77 -2.58 -12.52
C GLY A 194 7.20 -3.42 -11.33
N PHE A 195 8.51 -3.48 -11.13
CA PHE A 195 9.12 -4.15 -9.99
C PHE A 195 8.95 -3.33 -8.72
N LEU A 196 8.26 -3.88 -7.74
CA LEU A 196 7.97 -3.33 -6.44
C LEU A 196 8.91 -3.92 -5.39
N TRP A 197 9.45 -3.06 -4.52
CA TRP A 197 10.13 -3.51 -3.30
C TRP A 197 9.69 -2.70 -2.09
N ALA A 198 9.75 -3.31 -0.92
CA ALA A 198 9.51 -2.63 0.35
C ALA A 198 10.41 -3.17 1.45
N LEU A 199 10.84 -2.26 2.32
CA LEU A 199 11.49 -2.57 3.59
C LEU A 199 10.64 -2.00 4.71
N ILE A 200 10.18 -2.86 5.61
CA ILE A 200 9.35 -2.50 6.75
C ILE A 200 10.10 -2.91 8.01
N THR A 201 10.25 -1.97 8.94
CA THR A 201 10.79 -2.25 10.28
C THR A 201 9.71 -1.98 11.31
N THR A 202 9.42 -2.98 12.14
CA THR A 202 8.43 -2.90 13.20
C THR A 202 9.10 -3.08 14.55
N ILE A 203 8.80 -2.17 15.46
CA ILE A 203 9.23 -2.22 16.86
C ILE A 203 7.98 -2.36 17.72
N ARG A 204 7.96 -3.36 18.60
CA ARG A 204 6.92 -3.56 19.60
C ARG A 204 7.49 -3.21 20.98
N PHE A 205 7.08 -2.06 21.50
CA PHE A 205 7.52 -1.55 22.80
C PHE A 205 6.81 -2.25 23.96
N PHE A 206 5.51 -2.49 23.81
CA PHE A 206 4.65 -3.17 24.76
C PHE A 206 3.78 -4.20 24.04
N ASP A 207 3.16 -5.13 24.76
CA ASP A 207 2.25 -6.10 24.15
C ASP A 207 1.03 -5.46 23.46
N PHE A 208 0.77 -4.18 23.73
CA PHE A 208 -0.37 -3.41 23.20
C PHE A 208 0.00 -2.22 22.31
N VAL A 209 1.28 -1.94 22.05
CA VAL A 209 1.72 -0.86 21.15
C VAL A 209 2.84 -1.33 20.21
N ASN A 210 2.63 -1.12 18.91
CA ASN A 210 3.67 -1.23 17.91
C ASN A 210 3.80 0.05 17.08
N THR A 211 5.02 0.27 16.59
CA THR A 211 5.32 1.31 15.61
C THR A 211 6.02 0.64 14.44
N SER A 212 5.58 0.93 13.23
CA SER A 212 6.22 0.48 12.01
C SER A 212 6.61 1.67 11.17
N VAL A 213 7.82 1.62 10.64
CA VAL A 213 8.30 2.53 9.59
C VAL A 213 8.56 1.72 8.34
N TRP A 214 8.29 2.31 7.18
CA TRP A 214 8.55 1.64 5.92
C TRP A 214 9.10 2.58 4.86
N VAL A 215 9.77 1.96 3.90
CA VAL A 215 10.09 2.54 2.62
C VAL A 215 9.63 1.57 1.52
N THR A 216 9.02 2.10 0.47
CA THR A 216 8.65 1.33 -0.73
C THR A 216 9.22 2.02 -1.97
N GLY A 217 9.63 1.24 -2.96
CA GLY A 217 9.96 1.73 -4.29
C GLY A 217 8.96 1.20 -5.30
N ASN A 218 8.54 2.05 -6.24
CA ASN A 218 7.66 1.68 -7.36
C ASN A 218 6.24 1.21 -6.94
N GLN A 219 5.74 1.67 -5.80
CA GLN A 219 4.45 1.24 -5.25
C GLN A 219 3.26 1.49 -6.19
N TYR A 220 3.36 2.47 -7.09
CA TYR A 220 2.32 2.82 -8.06
C TYR A 220 2.76 2.58 -9.52
N GLY A 221 3.85 1.84 -9.74
CA GLY A 221 4.40 1.65 -11.10
C GLY A 221 5.14 2.85 -11.67
N ILE A 222 5.50 3.79 -10.81
CA ILE A 222 6.30 4.95 -11.17
C ILE A 222 7.74 4.70 -10.69
N ASP A 223 8.63 4.41 -11.64
CA ASP A 223 10.07 4.31 -11.39
C ASP A 223 10.61 5.67 -10.88
N ASP A 224 11.59 5.62 -9.97
CA ASP A 224 12.34 6.75 -9.39
C ASP A 224 11.76 7.50 -8.17
N GLN A 225 10.67 7.05 -7.53
CA GLN A 225 10.22 7.63 -6.25
C GLN A 225 10.06 6.60 -5.12
N ASN A 226 10.77 6.86 -4.02
CA ASN A 226 10.61 6.11 -2.77
C ASN A 226 9.49 6.74 -1.94
N HIS A 227 8.58 5.91 -1.43
CA HIS A 227 7.54 6.35 -0.51
C HIS A 227 7.92 5.94 0.90
N PHE A 228 7.67 6.82 1.85
CA PHE A 228 7.96 6.59 3.26
C PHE A 228 6.69 6.71 4.06
N GLY A 229 6.61 5.97 5.15
CA GLY A 229 5.50 6.14 6.08
C GLY A 229 5.77 5.56 7.45
N ILE A 230 4.85 5.92 8.34
CA ILE A 230 4.81 5.51 9.73
C ILE A 230 3.40 5.04 10.07
N ALA A 231 3.30 3.98 10.86
CA ALA A 231 2.04 3.50 11.37
C ALA A 231 2.18 3.13 12.83
N PHE A 232 1.07 3.31 13.53
CA PHE A 232 0.92 3.00 14.95
C PHE A 232 -0.20 1.99 15.11
N GLY A 233 0.08 0.90 15.80
CA GLY A 233 -0.91 -0.12 16.14
C GLY A 233 -1.18 -0.15 17.64
N PHE A 234 -2.46 -0.15 18.02
CA PHE A 234 -2.93 -0.23 19.40
C PHE A 234 -3.88 -1.44 19.56
N GLY A 235 -3.76 -2.21 20.66
CA GLY A 235 -4.63 -3.37 20.95
C GLY A 235 -3.89 -4.65 21.36
N GLY A 236 -4.61 -5.66 21.88
CA GLY A 236 -4.09 -6.89 22.52
C GLY A 236 -3.41 -7.94 21.62
N THR A 237 -3.26 -9.17 22.14
CA THR A 237 -2.31 -10.29 21.90
C THR A 237 -1.88 -10.70 20.48
N SER A 238 -2.24 -9.98 19.43
CA SER A 238 -2.03 -10.35 18.04
C SER A 238 -1.83 -9.15 17.12
N GLN A 239 -1.02 -8.19 17.57
CA GLN A 239 -0.59 -7.09 16.71
C GLN A 239 0.27 -7.61 15.55
N VAL A 240 -0.37 -7.87 14.40
CA VAL A 240 0.30 -8.28 13.16
C VAL A 240 1.21 -7.13 12.72
N PRO A 241 2.53 -7.36 12.62
CA PRO A 241 3.44 -6.37 12.06
C PRO A 241 3.00 -6.04 10.64
N LEU A 242 2.94 -4.74 10.37
CA LEU A 242 2.48 -4.13 9.14
C LEU A 242 2.97 -4.89 7.90
N ASN A 243 2.07 -5.19 6.98
CA ASN A 243 2.38 -5.84 5.72
C ASN A 243 2.40 -4.83 4.58
N ILE A 244 3.14 -5.14 3.52
CA ILE A 244 3.14 -4.31 2.32
C ILE A 244 1.72 -4.25 1.72
N ASP A 245 0.94 -5.32 1.84
CA ASP A 245 -0.46 -5.36 1.39
C ASP A 245 -1.38 -4.41 2.17
N ASP A 246 -0.93 -3.92 3.31
CA ASP A 246 -1.67 -2.98 4.15
C ASP A 246 -1.34 -1.51 3.81
N ILE A 247 -0.25 -1.28 3.08
CA ILE A 247 0.23 0.08 2.72
C ILE A 247 0.12 0.40 1.23
N LYS A 248 -0.15 -0.60 0.37
CA LYS A 248 -0.39 -0.41 -1.06
C LYS A 248 -1.64 0.43 -1.30
N PHE A 249 -1.71 1.04 -2.50
CA PHE A 249 -2.98 1.63 -2.95
C PHE A 249 -4.07 0.54 -2.87
N PRO A 250 -5.23 0.81 -2.28
CA PRO A 250 -6.29 -0.16 -2.10
C PRO A 250 -6.82 -0.71 -3.41
#